data_AF-A0A7W0Z6R9-F1
#
_entry.id   AF-A0A7W0Z6R9-F1
#
_cell.length_a   1.000
_cell.length_b   1.000
_cell.length_c   1.000
_cell.angle_alpha   90.00
_cell.angle_beta   90.00
_cell.angle_gamma   90.00
#
_symmetry.space_group_name_H-M   'P 1'
#
loop_
_entity.id
_entity.type
_entity.pdbx_description
1 polymer ?
#
loop_
_entity_poly.entity_id
_entity_poly.type
_entity_poly.pdbx_seq_one_letter_code
_entity_poly.pdbx_strand_id
1 'polypeptide(L)'
;MTGRLVVMGSGETAPTMIKVHRRLFELVGDSPALLLDTPYGFQENADEITARARKYFCDSVGRSVDVLSWREEPVEGLARERALAALRAARWVFAGPGSPTYALRQWTGTPLPVMLADVVRSGGVVVFASAAALTLGSHAVPVYEIYKAGEPACWRPGLDLVHRLTGLYAVVIPHYDNAEGGHHDTRYCYLGERRLALLERELPDEAFVLGVDEHTGCILDPSAETVTVVGNGTVTSRRRGLSSVFVSGSVVTFGELTGGRVVTPAAVADDRAGAAVNVATSLRAAADAHETAFVSALRGHDIAGCVAAILALEQSLADWSADTLTSDEADHAHSLLRSMVVRLGGLAEHGGRDPRAPVAPFVDALLRIRSNAREAKDFATSDAVRDSLAAAGVEVRDTPTGVEWEFATSGKSTPPRTGKG
;
A
#
# COMPACT_ATOMS: atom_id res chain seq x y z
N MET A 1 15.47 1.44 -30.42
CA MET A 1 14.71 1.69 -29.18
C MET A 1 15.13 0.63 -28.17
N THR A 2 15.32 0.99 -26.91
CA THR A 2 15.85 0.07 -25.88
C THR A 2 14.70 -0.46 -25.04
N GLY A 3 14.45 -1.77 -25.05
CA GLY A 3 13.38 -2.36 -24.25
C GLY A 3 13.79 -2.58 -22.80
N ARG A 4 12.84 -2.95 -21.95
CA ARG A 4 13.08 -3.23 -20.53
C ARG A 4 12.47 -4.56 -20.12
N LEU A 5 13.23 -5.34 -19.35
CA LEU A 5 12.68 -6.40 -18.51
C LEU A 5 12.62 -5.84 -17.09
N VAL A 6 11.45 -5.85 -16.48
CA VAL A 6 11.22 -5.30 -15.15
C VAL A 6 10.74 -6.41 -14.23
N VAL A 7 11.41 -6.54 -13.09
CA VAL A 7 11.00 -7.43 -12.00
C VAL A 7 10.47 -6.57 -10.86
N MET A 8 9.28 -6.86 -10.35
CA MET A 8 8.78 -6.26 -9.12
C MET A 8 8.69 -7.32 -8.03
N GLY A 9 9.24 -7.05 -6.85
CA GLY A 9 9.23 -8.02 -5.76
C GLY A 9 7.83 -8.24 -5.20
N SER A 10 7.05 -7.17 -5.04
CA SER A 10 5.64 -7.19 -4.64
C SER A 10 5.01 -5.81 -4.86
N GLY A 11 3.72 -5.65 -4.53
CA GLY A 11 3.04 -4.36 -4.56
C GLY A 11 2.95 -3.76 -5.96
N GLU A 12 2.88 -4.61 -6.96
CA GLU A 12 2.87 -4.25 -8.37
C GLU A 12 1.65 -3.41 -8.77
N THR A 13 0.60 -3.45 -7.96
CA THR A 13 -0.60 -2.61 -8.06
C THR A 13 -0.81 -1.74 -6.81
N ALA A 14 0.25 -1.52 -6.04
CA ALA A 14 0.23 -0.62 -4.88
C ALA A 14 0.51 0.84 -5.30
N PRO A 15 0.18 1.83 -4.43
CA PRO A 15 0.49 3.24 -4.68
C PRO A 15 1.99 3.52 -4.89
N THR A 16 2.85 2.73 -4.26
CA THR A 16 4.31 2.86 -4.33
C THR A 16 4.86 2.63 -5.74
N MET A 17 4.15 1.87 -6.58
CA MET A 17 4.57 1.56 -7.96
C MET A 17 3.97 2.46 -9.05
N ILE A 18 3.05 3.38 -8.71
CA ILE A 18 2.36 4.22 -9.71
C ILE A 18 3.36 5.02 -10.56
N LYS A 19 4.33 5.68 -9.92
CA LYS A 19 5.34 6.50 -10.63
C LYS A 19 6.23 5.64 -11.53
N VAL A 20 6.56 4.43 -11.09
CA VAL A 20 7.37 3.48 -11.86
C VAL A 20 6.63 3.07 -13.12
N HIS A 21 5.36 2.65 -12.99
CA HIS A 21 4.53 2.30 -14.15
C HIS A 21 4.38 3.46 -15.12
N ARG A 22 4.08 4.68 -14.65
CA ARG A 22 3.97 5.87 -15.52
C ARG A 22 5.25 6.10 -16.33
N ARG A 23 6.41 6.04 -15.69
CA ARG A 23 7.72 6.17 -16.37
C ARG A 23 7.96 5.05 -17.39
N LEU A 24 7.54 3.82 -17.11
CA LEU A 24 7.64 2.71 -18.05
C LEU A 24 6.69 2.90 -19.26
N PHE A 25 5.50 3.44 -19.04
CA PHE A 25 4.56 3.76 -20.11
C PHE A 25 5.03 4.90 -21.01
N GLU A 26 5.78 5.88 -20.48
CA GLU A 26 6.41 6.93 -21.30
C GLU A 26 7.34 6.34 -22.39
N LEU A 27 7.96 5.18 -22.15
CA LEU A 27 8.84 4.52 -23.12
C LEU A 27 8.09 3.94 -24.33
N VAL A 28 6.81 3.60 -24.14
CA VAL A 28 5.99 2.89 -25.14
C VAL A 28 4.84 3.74 -25.68
N GLY A 29 4.59 4.90 -25.09
CA GLY A 29 3.51 5.81 -25.47
C GLY A 29 2.14 5.14 -25.44
N ASP A 30 1.34 5.40 -26.48
CA ASP A 30 -0.01 4.85 -26.63
C ASP A 30 -0.07 3.43 -27.20
N SER A 31 1.07 2.73 -27.26
CA SER A 31 1.13 1.37 -27.78
C SER A 31 0.25 0.40 -26.96
N PRO A 32 -0.23 -0.70 -27.58
CA PRO A 32 -1.04 -1.69 -26.90
C PRO A 32 -0.32 -2.27 -25.67
N ALA A 33 -1.08 -2.39 -24.58
CA ALA A 33 -0.60 -2.84 -23.28
C ALA A 33 -1.43 -4.06 -22.83
N LEU A 34 -0.77 -5.14 -22.46
CA LEU A 34 -1.41 -6.41 -22.11
C LEU A 34 -1.15 -6.82 -20.67
N LEU A 35 -2.23 -7.23 -20.00
CA LEU A 35 -2.24 -7.97 -18.74
C LEU A 35 -2.39 -9.46 -19.05
N LEU A 36 -1.43 -10.28 -18.62
CA LEU A 36 -1.52 -11.73 -18.66
C LEU A 36 -2.18 -12.21 -17.35
N ASP A 37 -3.34 -12.84 -17.48
CA ASP A 37 -4.07 -13.38 -16.33
C ASP A 37 -3.69 -14.82 -15.97
N THR A 38 -2.80 -15.43 -16.75
CA THR A 38 -2.38 -16.83 -16.60
C THR A 38 -1.91 -17.18 -15.18
N PRO A 39 -1.05 -16.40 -14.49
CA PRO A 39 -0.47 -16.85 -13.22
C PRO A 39 -1.51 -17.11 -12.13
N TYR A 40 -2.63 -16.40 -12.14
CA TYR A 40 -3.73 -16.56 -11.21
C TYR A 40 -4.98 -17.19 -11.85
N GLY A 41 -4.88 -17.67 -13.10
CA GLY A 41 -6.01 -18.18 -13.88
C GLY A 41 -6.69 -19.42 -13.28
N PHE A 42 -6.04 -20.11 -12.35
CA PHE A 42 -6.60 -21.24 -11.61
C PHE A 42 -7.48 -20.84 -10.42
N GLN A 43 -7.49 -19.56 -10.04
CA GLN A 43 -8.22 -19.10 -8.86
C GLN A 43 -9.69 -18.82 -9.21
N GLU A 44 -10.61 -19.17 -8.31
CA GLU A 44 -12.05 -18.89 -8.46
C GLU A 44 -12.35 -17.38 -8.60
N ASN A 45 -11.50 -16.53 -8.01
CA ASN A 45 -11.61 -15.08 -8.07
C ASN A 45 -10.73 -14.44 -9.16
N ALA A 46 -10.28 -15.20 -10.17
CA ALA A 46 -9.40 -14.70 -11.23
C ALA A 46 -9.97 -13.47 -11.95
N ASP A 47 -11.28 -13.46 -12.23
CA ASP A 47 -11.95 -12.32 -12.86
C ASP A 47 -11.90 -11.05 -12.00
N GLU A 48 -12.00 -11.19 -10.67
CA GLU A 48 -11.89 -10.07 -9.75
C GLU A 48 -10.46 -9.52 -9.71
N ILE A 49 -9.45 -10.40 -9.69
CA ILE A 49 -8.03 -10.01 -9.74
C ILE A 49 -7.77 -9.23 -11.03
N THR A 50 -8.24 -9.73 -12.17
CA THR A 50 -8.14 -9.03 -13.46
C THR A 50 -8.84 -7.67 -13.42
N ALA A 51 -10.07 -7.60 -12.90
CA ALA A 51 -10.82 -6.35 -12.82
C ALA A 51 -10.12 -5.31 -11.93
N ARG A 52 -9.59 -5.70 -10.77
CA ARG A 52 -8.82 -4.83 -9.88
C ARG A 52 -7.55 -4.31 -10.55
N ALA A 53 -6.79 -5.18 -11.21
CA ALA A 53 -5.58 -4.77 -11.92
C ALA A 53 -5.89 -3.76 -13.04
N ARG A 54 -6.92 -4.01 -13.87
CA ARG A 54 -7.34 -3.06 -14.91
C ARG A 54 -7.78 -1.72 -14.35
N LYS A 55 -8.56 -1.74 -13.25
CA LYS A 55 -8.99 -0.54 -12.54
C LYS A 55 -7.80 0.26 -12.02
N TYR A 56 -6.80 -0.40 -11.41
CA TYR A 56 -5.57 0.25 -10.97
C TYR A 56 -4.83 0.94 -12.12
N PHE A 57 -4.62 0.25 -13.25
CA PHE A 57 -3.92 0.86 -14.38
C PHE A 57 -4.71 2.02 -14.98
N CYS A 58 -6.04 1.89 -15.10
CA CYS A 58 -6.90 2.96 -15.62
C CYS A 58 -6.92 4.18 -14.69
N ASP A 59 -7.29 3.98 -13.42
CA ASP A 59 -7.63 5.07 -12.52
C ASP A 59 -6.39 5.68 -11.85
N SER A 60 -5.41 4.84 -11.47
CA SER A 60 -4.24 5.27 -10.72
C SER A 60 -3.05 5.57 -11.65
N VAL A 61 -2.77 4.70 -12.63
CA VAL A 61 -1.65 4.91 -13.56
C VAL A 61 -2.03 5.84 -14.71
N GLY A 62 -3.29 5.82 -15.16
CA GLY A 62 -3.80 6.61 -16.28
C GLY A 62 -3.66 5.91 -17.63
N ARG A 63 -3.66 4.56 -17.64
CA ARG A 63 -3.42 3.74 -18.84
C ARG A 63 -4.43 2.59 -18.93
N SER A 64 -5.02 2.42 -20.12
CA SER A 64 -5.83 1.23 -20.39
C SER A 64 -4.92 0.04 -20.68
N VAL A 65 -5.23 -1.10 -20.07
CA VAL A 65 -4.60 -2.39 -20.35
C VAL A 65 -5.66 -3.40 -20.77
N ASP A 66 -5.38 -4.10 -21.87
CA ASP A 66 -6.21 -5.18 -22.37
C ASP A 66 -5.78 -6.50 -21.74
N VAL A 67 -6.69 -7.45 -21.64
CA VAL A 67 -6.41 -8.75 -21.03
C VAL A 67 -6.13 -9.76 -22.12
N LEU A 68 -4.98 -10.40 -22.04
CA LEU A 68 -4.73 -11.63 -22.78
C LEU A 68 -5.09 -12.79 -21.86
N SER A 69 -6.29 -13.34 -22.07
CA SER A 69 -6.77 -14.50 -21.32
C SER A 69 -6.15 -15.78 -21.85
N TRP A 70 -5.23 -16.35 -21.08
CA TRP A 70 -4.54 -17.61 -21.37
C TRP A 70 -4.40 -18.38 -20.05
N ARG A 71 -5.54 -18.61 -19.39
CA ARG A 71 -5.61 -19.28 -18.08
C ARG A 71 -5.31 -20.77 -18.22
N GLU A 72 -5.92 -21.40 -19.20
CA GLU A 72 -5.63 -22.77 -19.61
C GLU A 72 -4.88 -22.79 -20.94
N GLU A 73 -4.25 -23.92 -21.28
CA GLU A 73 -3.57 -24.11 -22.55
C GLU A 73 -4.59 -23.92 -23.69
N PRO A 74 -4.42 -22.92 -24.57
CA PRO A 74 -5.38 -22.57 -25.57
C PRO A 74 -5.29 -23.62 -26.65
N VAL A 75 -6.42 -24.31 -26.83
CA VAL A 75 -6.62 -25.21 -27.96
C VAL A 75 -6.29 -24.47 -29.26
N GLU A 76 -5.65 -25.16 -30.19
CA GLU A 76 -5.34 -24.60 -31.50
C GLU A 76 -6.61 -24.05 -32.17
N GLY A 77 -6.52 -22.83 -32.70
CA GLY A 77 -7.66 -22.17 -33.32
C GLY A 77 -7.64 -20.65 -33.19
N LEU A 78 -8.77 -20.03 -33.54
CA LEU A 78 -8.88 -18.58 -33.65
C LEU A 78 -8.61 -17.83 -32.34
N ALA A 79 -8.99 -18.41 -31.19
CA ALA A 79 -8.75 -17.79 -29.89
C ALA A 79 -7.24 -17.67 -29.58
N ARG A 80 -6.49 -18.76 -29.82
CA ARG A 80 -5.03 -18.79 -29.70
C ARG A 80 -4.38 -17.79 -30.65
N GLU A 81 -4.77 -17.78 -31.91
CA GLU A 81 -4.18 -16.85 -32.90
C GLU A 81 -4.48 -15.38 -32.59
N ARG A 82 -5.68 -15.07 -32.06
CA ARG A 82 -6.00 -13.72 -31.59
C ARG A 82 -5.14 -13.32 -30.40
N ALA A 83 -4.93 -14.21 -29.43
CA ALA A 83 -4.06 -13.95 -28.28
C ALA A 83 -2.61 -13.70 -28.74
N LEU A 84 -2.08 -14.55 -29.62
CA LEU A 84 -0.75 -14.38 -30.20
C LEU A 84 -0.63 -13.09 -31.02
N ALA A 85 -1.66 -12.74 -31.79
CA ALA A 85 -1.69 -11.48 -32.54
C ALA A 85 -1.68 -10.25 -31.62
N ALA A 86 -2.46 -10.28 -30.53
CA ALA A 86 -2.44 -9.24 -29.51
C ALA A 86 -1.04 -9.10 -28.90
N LEU A 87 -0.40 -10.22 -28.52
CA LEU A 87 0.94 -10.21 -27.94
C LEU A 87 1.99 -9.65 -28.90
N ARG A 88 1.92 -9.98 -30.20
CA ARG A 88 2.80 -9.41 -31.23
C ARG A 88 2.63 -7.90 -31.39
N ALA A 89 1.42 -7.37 -31.18
CA ALA A 89 1.14 -5.94 -31.28
C ALA A 89 1.51 -5.16 -30.00
N ALA A 90 1.61 -5.84 -28.87
CA ALA A 90 1.90 -5.23 -27.59
C ALA A 90 3.31 -4.65 -27.50
N ARG A 91 3.43 -3.52 -26.82
CA ARG A 91 4.73 -2.94 -26.41
C ARG A 91 4.89 -2.89 -24.91
N TRP A 92 3.84 -3.19 -24.16
CA TRP A 92 3.91 -3.35 -22.72
C TRP A 92 3.17 -4.62 -22.33
N VAL A 93 3.80 -5.50 -21.56
CA VAL A 93 3.21 -6.76 -21.10
C VAL A 93 3.45 -6.91 -19.61
N PHE A 94 2.42 -7.29 -18.86
CA PHE A 94 2.49 -7.45 -17.42
C PHE A 94 1.89 -8.77 -16.94
N ALA A 95 2.54 -9.39 -15.96
CA ALA A 95 2.05 -10.55 -15.23
C ALA A 95 2.46 -10.42 -13.76
N GLY A 96 1.57 -10.77 -12.83
CA GLY A 96 1.82 -10.55 -11.40
C GLY A 96 1.50 -11.75 -10.51
N PRO A 97 0.48 -11.65 -9.65
CA PRO A 97 0.26 -12.58 -8.53
C PRO A 97 -0.20 -13.95 -9.01
N GLY A 98 -0.07 -14.99 -8.18
CA GLY A 98 -0.60 -16.32 -8.48
C GLY A 98 0.39 -17.45 -8.22
N SER A 99 0.46 -18.43 -9.12
CA SER A 99 1.32 -19.61 -8.99
C SER A 99 2.38 -19.63 -10.10
N PRO A 100 3.68 -19.69 -9.75
CA PRO A 100 4.75 -19.79 -10.75
C PRO A 100 4.68 -21.11 -11.53
N THR A 101 4.37 -22.22 -10.85
CA THR A 101 4.30 -23.55 -11.48
C THR A 101 3.08 -23.69 -12.36
N TYR A 102 1.94 -23.10 -12.00
CA TYR A 102 0.78 -23.03 -12.88
C TYR A 102 1.12 -22.23 -14.14
N ALA A 103 1.67 -21.02 -13.99
CA ALA A 103 2.06 -20.18 -15.12
C ALA A 103 3.03 -20.90 -16.07
N LEU A 104 4.07 -21.54 -15.52
CA LEU A 104 5.04 -22.30 -16.31
C LEU A 104 4.39 -23.46 -17.07
N ARG A 105 3.41 -24.17 -16.51
CA ARG A 105 2.69 -25.24 -17.22
C ARG A 105 1.94 -24.71 -18.45
N GLN A 106 1.39 -23.49 -18.36
CA GLN A 106 0.64 -22.89 -19.48
C GLN A 106 1.55 -22.24 -20.54
N TRP A 107 2.72 -21.75 -20.14
CA TRP A 107 3.61 -20.99 -21.02
C TRP A 107 4.73 -21.82 -21.66
N THR A 108 5.25 -22.83 -20.95
CA THR A 108 6.36 -23.66 -21.43
C THR A 108 5.91 -24.48 -22.64
N GLY A 109 6.75 -24.54 -23.68
CA GLY A 109 6.41 -25.24 -24.92
C GLY A 109 5.51 -24.44 -25.87
N THR A 110 5.12 -23.21 -25.51
CA THR A 110 4.34 -22.31 -26.37
C THR A 110 5.21 -21.22 -27.00
N PRO A 111 4.72 -20.45 -27.99
CA PRO A 111 5.43 -19.29 -28.52
C PRO A 111 5.59 -18.11 -27.54
N LEU A 112 4.86 -18.10 -26.42
CA LEU A 112 4.78 -16.94 -25.51
C LEU A 112 6.15 -16.49 -24.97
N PRO A 113 7.04 -17.38 -24.46
CA PRO A 113 8.34 -16.94 -23.94
C PRO A 113 9.23 -16.27 -24.99
N VAL A 114 9.16 -16.74 -26.25
CA VAL A 114 9.89 -16.11 -27.37
C VAL A 114 9.29 -14.74 -27.68
N MET A 115 7.97 -14.63 -27.73
CA MET A 115 7.30 -13.35 -27.98
C MET A 115 7.54 -12.32 -26.88
N LEU A 116 7.61 -12.72 -25.60
CA LEU A 116 8.01 -11.83 -24.51
C LEU A 116 9.41 -11.27 -24.73
N ALA A 117 10.36 -12.10 -25.16
CA ALA A 117 11.71 -11.65 -25.50
C ALA A 117 11.68 -10.66 -26.68
N ASP A 118 10.84 -10.91 -27.68
CA ASP A 118 10.67 -10.04 -28.85
C ASP A 118 10.04 -8.69 -28.50
N VAL A 119 9.12 -8.64 -27.53
CA VAL A 119 8.60 -7.37 -26.98
C VAL A 119 9.77 -6.53 -26.46
N VAL A 120 10.66 -7.11 -25.64
CA VAL A 120 11.83 -6.37 -25.12
C VAL A 120 12.81 -5.99 -26.24
N ARG A 121 13.17 -6.92 -27.12
CA ARG A 121 14.12 -6.66 -28.22
C ARG A 121 13.63 -5.60 -29.20
N SER A 122 12.32 -5.47 -29.35
CA SER A 122 11.71 -4.47 -30.23
C SER A 122 11.52 -3.10 -29.56
N GLY A 123 11.99 -2.92 -28.33
CA GLY A 123 11.90 -1.65 -27.58
C GLY A 123 10.73 -1.54 -26.61
N GLY A 124 9.99 -2.62 -26.39
CA GLY A 124 8.89 -2.69 -25.44
C GLY A 124 9.35 -3.01 -24.00
N VAL A 125 8.37 -3.10 -23.11
CA VAL A 125 8.54 -3.34 -21.68
C VAL A 125 7.80 -4.62 -21.27
N VAL A 126 8.50 -5.53 -20.60
CA VAL A 126 7.89 -6.70 -19.94
C VAL A 126 8.05 -6.54 -18.44
N VAL A 127 6.95 -6.53 -17.69
CA VAL A 127 6.92 -6.33 -16.24
C VAL A 127 6.36 -7.58 -15.56
N PHE A 128 7.19 -8.32 -14.85
CA PHE A 128 6.75 -9.49 -14.10
C PHE A 128 6.92 -9.23 -12.60
N ALA A 129 5.89 -9.54 -11.82
CA ALA A 129 5.87 -9.34 -10.38
C ALA A 129 5.57 -10.63 -9.62
N SER A 130 5.95 -10.70 -8.35
CA SER A 130 5.56 -11.79 -7.42
C SER A 130 5.69 -13.18 -8.09
N ALA A 131 4.64 -14.01 -8.07
CA ALA A 131 4.66 -15.34 -8.65
C ALA A 131 5.11 -15.40 -10.13
N ALA A 132 4.73 -14.44 -10.96
CA ALA A 132 5.20 -14.40 -12.34
C ALA A 132 6.72 -14.15 -12.41
N ALA A 133 7.28 -13.29 -11.56
CA ALA A 133 8.71 -12.98 -11.54
C ALA A 133 9.60 -14.21 -11.32
N LEU A 134 9.16 -15.16 -10.49
CA LEU A 134 9.85 -16.45 -10.27
C LEU A 134 10.09 -17.23 -11.57
N THR A 135 9.24 -17.04 -12.59
CA THR A 135 9.34 -17.76 -13.87
C THR A 135 10.43 -17.23 -14.80
N LEU A 136 10.95 -16.02 -14.56
CA LEU A 136 11.85 -15.32 -15.49
C LEU A 136 13.26 -15.91 -15.55
N GLY A 137 13.71 -16.55 -14.47
CA GLY A 137 15.06 -17.10 -14.36
C GLY A 137 15.26 -18.40 -15.14
N SER A 138 16.49 -18.92 -15.11
CA SER A 138 16.80 -20.26 -15.64
C SER A 138 16.07 -21.36 -14.88
N HIS A 139 15.88 -21.13 -13.58
CA HIS A 139 15.11 -21.96 -12.67
C HIS A 139 14.08 -21.10 -11.92
N ALA A 140 13.00 -21.73 -11.49
CA ALA A 140 11.89 -21.12 -10.77
C ALA A 140 11.63 -21.87 -9.45
N VAL A 141 11.31 -21.11 -8.41
CA VAL A 141 10.92 -21.66 -7.11
C VAL A 141 9.45 -22.11 -7.17
N PRO A 142 9.13 -23.40 -6.93
CA PRO A 142 7.75 -23.86 -6.77
C PRO A 142 7.26 -23.56 -5.35
N VAL A 143 7.05 -22.27 -5.04
CA VAL A 143 6.86 -21.79 -3.67
C VAL A 143 5.62 -22.38 -2.99
N TYR A 144 4.52 -22.60 -3.71
CA TYR A 144 3.31 -23.19 -3.11
C TYR A 144 3.51 -24.66 -2.79
N GLU A 145 4.20 -25.40 -3.66
CA GLU A 145 4.54 -26.79 -3.44
C GLU A 145 5.46 -26.94 -2.22
N ILE A 146 6.50 -26.10 -2.12
CA ILE A 146 7.47 -26.15 -1.01
C ILE A 146 6.86 -25.69 0.31
N TYR A 147 6.19 -24.53 0.31
CA TYR A 147 5.73 -23.89 1.55
C TYR A 147 4.34 -24.36 1.99
N LYS A 148 3.38 -24.47 1.07
CA LYS A 148 1.98 -24.82 1.39
C LYS A 148 1.72 -26.33 1.35
N ALA A 149 2.27 -27.04 0.36
CA ALA A 149 2.06 -28.49 0.22
C ALA A 149 3.13 -29.33 0.96
N GLY A 150 4.24 -28.72 1.37
CA GLY A 150 5.30 -29.40 2.13
C GLY A 150 6.21 -30.29 1.28
N GLU A 151 6.28 -30.07 -0.04
CA GLU A 151 7.21 -30.77 -0.92
C GLU A 151 8.68 -30.46 -0.55
N PRO A 152 9.62 -31.39 -0.81
CA PRO A 152 11.04 -31.11 -0.69
C PRO A 152 11.45 -29.90 -1.55
N ALA A 153 12.39 -29.10 -1.04
CA ALA A 153 12.93 -27.98 -1.79
C ALA A 153 13.58 -28.48 -3.08
N CYS A 154 13.08 -28.00 -4.22
CA CYS A 154 13.62 -28.32 -5.55
C CYS A 154 13.44 -27.13 -6.49
N TRP A 155 14.24 -27.09 -7.55
CA TRP A 155 14.04 -26.17 -8.66
C TRP A 155 13.07 -26.75 -9.70
N ARG A 156 12.28 -25.87 -10.33
CA ARG A 156 11.63 -26.17 -11.61
C ARG A 156 12.35 -25.41 -12.74
N PRO A 157 12.35 -25.90 -13.99
CA PRO A 157 12.85 -25.12 -15.12
C PRO A 157 12.05 -23.82 -15.26
N GLY A 158 12.74 -22.69 -15.40
CA GLY A 158 12.13 -21.39 -15.68
C GLY A 158 12.07 -21.10 -17.18
N LEU A 159 11.61 -19.91 -17.54
CA LEU A 159 11.55 -19.43 -18.92
C LEU A 159 12.93 -19.03 -19.49
N ASP A 160 13.92 -18.86 -18.60
CA ASP A 160 15.27 -18.41 -18.92
C ASP A 160 15.30 -17.06 -19.66
N LEU A 161 14.33 -16.18 -19.36
CA LEU A 161 14.15 -14.92 -20.06
C LEU A 161 15.22 -13.89 -19.68
N VAL A 162 15.64 -13.86 -18.40
CA VAL A 162 16.74 -12.98 -17.96
C VAL A 162 17.99 -13.28 -18.78
N HIS A 163 18.42 -14.54 -18.81
CA HIS A 163 19.61 -14.95 -19.55
C HIS A 163 19.51 -14.68 -21.05
N ARG A 164 18.38 -15.03 -21.70
CA ARG A 164 18.17 -14.78 -23.13
C ARG A 164 18.21 -13.30 -23.53
N LEU A 165 17.94 -12.39 -22.60
CA LEU A 165 17.92 -10.96 -22.85
C LEU A 165 19.23 -10.27 -22.43
N THR A 166 19.85 -10.70 -21.34
CA THR A 166 20.97 -9.97 -20.72
C THR A 166 22.30 -10.74 -20.72
N GLY A 167 22.29 -12.03 -21.05
CA GLY A 167 23.44 -12.92 -20.85
C GLY A 167 23.68 -13.30 -19.39
N LEU A 168 22.87 -12.81 -18.45
CA LEU A 168 23.02 -13.10 -17.03
C LEU A 168 22.31 -14.41 -16.66
N TYR A 169 23.07 -15.39 -16.20
CA TYR A 169 22.52 -16.63 -15.69
C TYR A 169 21.99 -16.40 -14.26
N ALA A 170 20.69 -16.14 -14.13
CA ALA A 170 20.07 -15.80 -12.86
C ALA A 170 18.81 -16.61 -12.57
N VAL A 171 18.57 -16.87 -11.29
CA VAL A 171 17.24 -17.18 -10.76
C VAL A 171 16.66 -15.93 -10.11
N VAL A 172 15.37 -15.69 -10.28
CA VAL A 172 14.72 -14.49 -9.75
C VAL A 172 13.92 -14.89 -8.51
N ILE A 173 14.12 -14.19 -7.40
CA ILE A 173 13.37 -14.40 -6.16
C ILE A 173 12.75 -13.06 -5.72
N PRO A 174 11.44 -12.85 -5.97
CA PRO A 174 10.69 -11.71 -5.45
C PRO A 174 10.38 -11.91 -3.97
N HIS A 175 9.71 -10.96 -3.31
CA HIS A 175 9.42 -11.03 -1.86
C HIS A 175 10.67 -11.41 -1.05
N TYR A 176 11.81 -10.81 -1.41
CA TYR A 176 13.11 -11.30 -0.95
C TYR A 176 13.33 -11.03 0.55
N ASP A 177 12.82 -9.91 1.04
CA ASP A 177 12.80 -9.47 2.44
C ASP A 177 11.54 -9.88 3.21
N ASN A 178 10.67 -10.73 2.63
CA ASN A 178 9.41 -11.16 3.25
C ASN A 178 9.57 -11.54 4.73
N ALA A 179 8.69 -10.97 5.56
CA ALA A 179 8.69 -11.12 7.01
C ALA A 179 7.33 -11.56 7.58
N GLU A 180 6.39 -12.02 6.75
CA GLU A 180 5.05 -12.42 7.17
C GLU A 180 5.02 -13.60 8.16
N GLY A 181 6.08 -14.39 8.24
CA GLY A 181 6.18 -15.52 9.18
C GLY A 181 6.23 -15.14 10.65
N GLY A 182 6.43 -13.86 11.00
CA GLY A 182 6.53 -13.38 12.38
C GLY A 182 7.67 -14.05 13.15
N HIS A 183 7.38 -15.18 13.81
CA HIS A 183 8.34 -15.96 14.60
C HIS A 183 9.16 -16.99 13.77
N HIS A 184 8.93 -17.10 12.46
CA HIS A 184 9.69 -18.01 11.59
C HIS A 184 10.17 -17.34 10.30
N ASP A 185 11.28 -17.85 9.76
CA ASP A 185 11.97 -17.26 8.61
C ASP A 185 11.21 -17.52 7.30
N THR A 186 10.62 -16.46 6.74
CA THR A 186 9.85 -16.45 5.49
C THR A 186 10.51 -15.62 4.40
N ARG A 187 11.74 -15.15 4.65
CA ARG A 187 12.53 -14.43 3.65
C ARG A 187 12.72 -15.27 2.39
N TYR A 188 13.01 -14.59 1.29
CA TYR A 188 13.29 -15.20 0.00
C TYR A 188 12.07 -15.96 -0.55
N CYS A 189 10.91 -15.31 -0.57
CA CYS A 189 9.65 -15.90 -1.04
C CYS A 189 9.26 -17.18 -0.25
N TYR A 190 9.14 -17.08 1.08
CA TYR A 190 8.78 -18.17 2.01
C TYR A 190 9.74 -19.37 2.05
N LEU A 191 10.89 -19.29 1.41
CA LEU A 191 11.91 -20.33 1.49
C LEU A 191 12.56 -20.36 2.88
N GLY A 192 12.94 -19.19 3.39
CA GLY A 192 13.84 -19.01 4.52
C GLY A 192 15.29 -19.40 4.16
N GLU A 193 16.23 -18.96 4.98
CA GLU A 193 17.68 -19.15 4.74
C GLU A 193 18.06 -20.62 4.54
N ARG A 194 17.48 -21.51 5.34
CA ARG A 194 17.79 -22.94 5.28
C ARG A 194 17.47 -23.54 3.91
N ARG A 195 16.30 -23.25 3.33
CA ARG A 195 15.89 -23.85 2.05
C ARG A 195 16.62 -23.18 0.89
N LEU A 196 16.78 -21.86 0.92
CA LEU A 196 17.53 -21.16 -0.12
C LEU A 196 18.98 -21.66 -0.21
N ALA A 197 19.67 -21.82 0.92
CA ALA A 197 21.05 -22.31 0.94
C ALA A 197 21.20 -23.75 0.41
N LEU A 198 20.16 -24.59 0.51
CA LEU A 198 20.15 -25.92 -0.12
C LEU A 198 19.98 -25.80 -1.62
N LEU A 199 19.00 -25.02 -2.07
CA LEU A 199 18.71 -24.79 -3.48
C LEU A 199 19.89 -24.12 -4.22
N GLU A 200 20.60 -23.19 -3.58
CA GLU A 200 21.78 -22.53 -4.17
C GLU A 200 22.91 -23.53 -4.54
N ARG A 201 22.97 -24.70 -3.89
CA ARG A 201 23.99 -25.72 -4.17
C ARG A 201 23.69 -26.53 -5.42
N GLU A 202 22.42 -26.55 -5.84
CA GLU A 202 21.96 -27.26 -7.04
C GLU A 202 22.05 -26.40 -8.30
N LEU A 203 22.30 -25.10 -8.15
CA LEU A 203 22.45 -24.19 -9.27
C LEU A 203 23.84 -24.33 -9.92
N PRO A 204 23.94 -24.07 -11.24
CA PRO A 204 25.23 -23.93 -11.92
C PRO A 204 26.15 -22.89 -11.27
N ASP A 205 27.46 -23.06 -11.42
CA ASP A 205 28.48 -22.20 -10.79
C ASP A 205 28.38 -20.72 -11.20
N GLU A 206 27.99 -20.49 -12.45
CA GLU A 206 27.78 -19.17 -13.03
C GLU A 206 26.50 -18.49 -12.56
N ALA A 207 25.56 -19.26 -11.99
CA ALA A 207 24.25 -18.80 -11.59
C ALA A 207 24.29 -17.94 -10.33
N PHE A 208 23.37 -16.98 -10.24
CA PHE A 208 23.13 -16.22 -9.02
C PHE A 208 21.65 -16.00 -8.77
N VAL A 209 21.33 -15.69 -7.52
CA VAL A 209 20.01 -15.28 -7.09
C VAL A 209 19.90 -13.76 -7.26
N LEU A 210 18.96 -13.32 -8.09
CA LEU A 210 18.49 -11.95 -8.17
C LEU A 210 17.28 -11.80 -7.24
N GLY A 211 17.55 -11.38 -6.01
CA GLY A 211 16.56 -11.05 -5.00
C GLY A 211 15.96 -9.67 -5.22
N VAL A 212 14.64 -9.55 -5.19
CA VAL A 212 13.94 -8.26 -5.26
C VAL A 212 12.99 -8.16 -4.07
N ASP A 213 13.22 -7.16 -3.22
CA ASP A 213 12.43 -6.90 -2.02
C ASP A 213 10.98 -6.49 -2.36
N GLU A 214 10.11 -6.57 -1.37
CA GLU A 214 8.74 -6.08 -1.46
C GLU A 214 8.69 -4.59 -1.78
N HIS A 215 7.65 -4.16 -2.50
CA HIS A 215 7.50 -2.80 -3.02
C HIS A 215 8.77 -2.24 -3.69
N THR A 216 9.53 -3.09 -4.38
CA THR A 216 10.79 -2.75 -5.06
C THR A 216 10.76 -3.25 -6.50
N GLY A 217 11.30 -2.45 -7.41
CA GLY A 217 11.47 -2.78 -8.83
C GLY A 217 12.94 -2.88 -9.22
N CYS A 218 13.27 -3.90 -10.01
CA CYS A 218 14.53 -4.10 -10.68
C CYS A 218 14.31 -3.96 -12.19
N ILE A 219 14.79 -2.85 -12.77
CA ILE A 219 14.63 -2.54 -14.19
C ILE A 219 15.93 -2.92 -14.91
N LEU A 220 15.90 -3.99 -15.69
CA LEU A 220 17.01 -4.41 -16.54
C LEU A 220 16.89 -3.72 -17.91
N ASP A 221 17.95 -3.03 -18.33
CA ASP A 221 18.14 -2.50 -19.69
C ASP A 221 19.22 -3.33 -20.40
N PRO A 222 18.84 -4.29 -21.25
CA PRO A 222 19.80 -5.09 -22.00
C PRO A 222 20.68 -4.29 -22.96
N SER A 223 20.18 -3.16 -23.49
CA SER A 223 20.93 -2.36 -24.46
C SER A 223 22.00 -1.50 -23.79
N ALA A 224 21.69 -0.97 -22.60
CA ALA A 224 22.66 -0.22 -21.81
C ALA A 224 23.50 -1.11 -20.87
N GLU A 225 23.17 -2.40 -20.77
CA GLU A 225 23.77 -3.34 -19.82
C GLU A 225 23.70 -2.85 -18.36
N THR A 226 22.57 -2.25 -17.98
CA THR A 226 22.37 -1.69 -16.64
C THR A 226 21.14 -2.24 -15.93
N VAL A 227 21.20 -2.22 -14.61
CA VAL A 227 20.07 -2.40 -13.70
C VAL A 227 19.80 -1.09 -12.97
N THR A 228 18.55 -0.66 -12.96
CA THR A 228 18.08 0.44 -12.10
C THR A 228 17.18 -0.11 -11.01
N VAL A 229 17.47 0.23 -9.75
CA VAL A 229 16.64 -0.12 -8.59
C VAL A 229 15.66 1.01 -8.30
N VAL A 230 14.39 0.69 -8.11
CA VAL A 230 13.31 1.66 -7.81
C VAL A 230 12.40 1.12 -6.71
N GLY A 231 11.57 1.96 -6.10
CA GLY A 231 10.66 1.56 -5.02
C GLY A 231 11.26 1.80 -3.64
N ASN A 232 10.91 0.96 -2.67
CA ASN A 232 11.13 1.24 -1.25
C ASN A 232 12.26 0.41 -0.61
N GLY A 233 12.58 -0.75 -1.18
CA GLY A 233 13.59 -1.67 -0.65
C GLY A 233 14.83 -1.76 -1.53
N THR A 234 15.36 -2.98 -1.64
CA THR A 234 16.63 -3.25 -2.29
C THR A 234 16.53 -4.38 -3.32
N VAL A 235 17.54 -4.44 -4.18
CA VAL A 235 17.83 -5.60 -5.02
C VAL A 235 19.09 -6.24 -4.48
N THR A 236 19.06 -7.56 -4.30
CA THR A 236 20.19 -8.33 -3.81
C THR A 236 20.68 -9.28 -4.90
N SER A 237 21.97 -9.23 -5.20
CA SER A 237 22.66 -10.29 -5.94
C SER A 237 23.31 -11.24 -4.95
N ARG A 238 22.95 -12.53 -4.98
CA ARG A 238 23.46 -13.53 -4.03
C ARG A 238 24.01 -14.76 -4.74
N ARG A 239 25.22 -15.20 -4.35
CA ARG A 239 25.87 -16.42 -4.81
C ARG A 239 26.43 -17.20 -3.63
N ARG A 240 25.93 -18.40 -3.39
CA ARG A 240 26.42 -19.32 -2.34
C ARG A 240 26.50 -18.63 -0.98
N GLY A 241 25.47 -17.88 -0.64
CA GLY A 241 25.40 -17.11 0.62
C GLY A 241 26.11 -15.75 0.63
N LEU A 242 26.95 -15.44 -0.36
CA LEU A 242 27.58 -14.12 -0.48
C LEU A 242 26.63 -13.17 -1.19
N SER A 243 26.30 -12.05 -0.54
CA SER A 243 25.32 -11.08 -1.05
C SER A 243 25.96 -9.72 -1.35
N SER A 244 25.47 -9.06 -2.40
CA SER A 244 25.72 -7.66 -2.74
C SER A 244 24.36 -6.96 -2.85
N VAL A 245 24.18 -5.88 -2.09
CA VAL A 245 22.88 -5.21 -1.93
C VAL A 245 22.91 -3.86 -2.63
N PHE A 246 21.86 -3.56 -3.40
CA PHE A 246 21.70 -2.34 -4.18
C PHE A 246 20.41 -1.64 -3.75
N VAL A 247 20.55 -0.43 -3.21
CA VAL A 247 19.42 0.35 -2.69
C VAL A 247 18.63 1.04 -3.81
N SER A 248 17.36 1.37 -3.56
CA SER A 248 16.54 2.19 -4.46
C SER A 248 17.25 3.47 -4.90
N GLY A 249 17.12 3.81 -6.19
CA GLY A 249 17.83 4.91 -6.83
C GLY A 249 19.18 4.52 -7.44
N SER A 250 19.72 3.35 -7.11
CA SER A 250 20.99 2.88 -7.69
C SER A 250 20.83 2.54 -9.18
N VAL A 251 21.86 2.87 -9.96
CA VAL A 251 22.05 2.40 -11.34
C VAL A 251 23.41 1.71 -11.40
N VAL A 252 23.42 0.41 -11.71
CA VAL A 252 24.63 -0.41 -11.75
C VAL A 252 24.72 -1.18 -13.07
N THR A 253 25.92 -1.51 -13.49
CA THR A 253 26.15 -2.36 -14.67
C THR A 253 25.84 -3.83 -14.38
N PHE A 254 25.60 -4.63 -15.42
CA PHE A 254 25.48 -6.09 -15.30
C PHE A 254 26.76 -6.72 -14.72
N GLY A 255 27.94 -6.17 -15.06
CA GLY A 255 29.21 -6.57 -14.46
C GLY A 255 29.24 -6.34 -12.95
N GLU A 256 28.85 -5.16 -12.47
CA GLU A 256 28.80 -4.85 -11.03
C GLU A 256 27.76 -5.70 -10.28
N LEU A 257 26.61 -5.98 -10.90
CA LEU A 257 25.57 -6.85 -10.34
C LEU A 257 26.11 -8.27 -10.08
N THR A 258 26.96 -8.79 -10.97
CA THR A 258 27.55 -10.14 -10.83
C THR A 258 28.87 -10.17 -10.07
N GLY A 259 29.61 -9.07 -10.06
CA GLY A 259 31.00 -8.95 -9.60
C GLY A 259 31.19 -8.95 -8.08
N GLY A 260 30.13 -9.03 -7.29
CA GLY A 260 30.22 -9.30 -5.86
C GLY A 260 31.02 -8.26 -5.07
N ARG A 261 30.67 -6.97 -5.17
CA ARG A 261 31.13 -6.01 -4.15
C ARG A 261 30.22 -6.14 -2.94
N VAL A 262 30.75 -6.75 -1.88
CA VAL A 262 30.13 -6.74 -0.55
C VAL A 262 29.98 -5.29 -0.11
N VAL A 263 28.80 -4.72 -0.30
CA VAL A 263 28.30 -3.66 0.56
C VAL A 263 27.61 -4.40 1.68
N THR A 264 28.29 -4.54 2.81
CA THR A 264 27.69 -5.04 4.03
C THR A 264 26.44 -4.18 4.29
N PRO A 265 25.29 -4.77 4.63
CA PRO A 265 24.18 -3.98 5.12
C PRO A 265 24.69 -3.28 6.38
N ALA A 266 24.89 -1.96 6.32
CA ALA A 266 24.89 -1.18 7.53
C ALA A 266 23.53 -1.47 8.17
N ALA A 267 23.54 -1.93 9.42
CA ALA A 267 22.34 -2.04 10.22
C ALA A 267 21.46 -0.81 9.94
N VAL A 268 20.19 -1.05 9.63
CA VAL A 268 19.20 -0.01 9.37
C VAL A 268 19.22 0.93 10.58
N ALA A 269 19.99 2.00 10.46
CA ALA A 269 19.96 3.11 11.36
C ALA A 269 18.75 3.93 10.93
N ASP A 270 17.77 3.96 11.82
CA ASP A 270 16.62 4.84 11.77
C ASP A 270 17.13 6.28 11.69
N ASP A 271 17.21 6.82 10.47
CA ASP A 271 17.56 8.21 10.23
C ASP A 271 16.44 8.88 9.44
N ARG A 272 15.28 8.98 10.09
CA ARG A 272 14.17 9.85 9.68
C ARG A 272 14.53 11.30 9.98
N ALA A 273 15.25 11.95 9.07
CA ALA A 273 15.36 13.41 9.05
C ALA A 273 15.52 13.94 7.61
N GLY A 274 14.42 14.01 6.88
CA GLY A 274 14.35 14.68 5.58
C GLY A 274 12.90 14.93 5.20
N ALA A 275 12.45 16.19 5.32
CA ALA A 275 11.11 16.61 4.92
C ALA A 275 10.93 16.50 3.40
N ALA A 276 10.45 15.34 2.96
CA ALA A 276 9.79 15.13 1.68
C ALA A 276 8.37 14.67 1.97
N VAL A 277 7.40 15.08 1.15
CA VAL A 277 6.00 14.64 1.27
C VAL A 277 5.98 13.11 1.25
N ASN A 278 5.76 12.53 2.43
CA ASN A 278 6.07 11.14 2.73
C ASN A 278 4.93 10.27 2.19
N VAL A 279 5.10 9.71 0.99
CA VAL A 279 4.22 8.63 0.53
C VAL A 279 4.55 7.43 1.39
N ALA A 280 3.59 6.95 2.19
CA ALA A 280 3.80 5.81 3.07
C ALA A 280 4.34 4.61 2.29
N THR A 281 5.34 3.94 2.87
CA THR A 281 6.09 2.85 2.21
C THR A 281 5.37 1.50 2.25
N SER A 282 4.39 1.36 3.12
CA SER A 282 3.45 0.21 3.22
C SER A 282 2.13 0.67 3.84
N LEU A 283 1.09 -0.17 3.77
CA LEU A 283 -0.20 0.11 4.42
C LEU A 283 -0.04 0.14 5.94
N ARG A 284 0.76 -0.77 6.51
CA ARG A 284 1.08 -0.75 7.95
C ARG A 284 1.70 0.58 8.38
N ALA A 285 2.70 1.08 7.65
CA ALA A 285 3.34 2.35 7.97
C ALA A 285 2.37 3.54 7.86
N ALA A 286 1.45 3.51 6.88
CA ALA A 286 0.38 4.49 6.76
C ALA A 286 -0.56 4.44 7.98
N ALA A 287 -0.97 3.24 8.37
CA ALA A 287 -1.89 3.02 9.49
C ALA A 287 -1.32 3.52 10.83
N ASP A 288 -0.06 3.20 11.12
CA ASP A 288 0.63 3.63 12.35
C ASP A 288 0.80 5.17 12.38
N ALA A 289 1.03 5.79 11.22
CA ALA A 289 1.11 7.25 11.11
C ALA A 289 -0.25 7.92 11.39
N HIS A 290 -1.34 7.38 10.83
CA HIS A 290 -2.70 7.86 11.07
C HIS A 290 -3.15 7.65 12.52
N GLU A 291 -2.78 6.52 13.14
CA GLU A 291 -3.01 6.32 14.58
C GLU A 291 -2.27 7.37 15.42
N THR A 292 -1.00 7.66 15.09
CA THR A 292 -0.22 8.67 15.79
C THR A 292 -0.90 10.05 15.71
N ALA A 293 -1.36 10.43 14.51
CA ALA A 293 -2.11 11.66 14.29
C ALA A 293 -3.41 11.69 15.11
N PHE A 294 -4.17 10.60 15.10
CA PHE A 294 -5.40 10.45 15.88
C PHE A 294 -5.15 10.59 17.38
N VAL A 295 -4.14 9.91 17.93
CA VAL A 295 -3.78 9.97 19.36
C VAL A 295 -3.41 11.40 19.76
N SER A 296 -2.68 12.12 18.91
CA SER A 296 -2.31 13.51 19.13
C SER A 296 -3.55 14.42 19.18
N ALA A 297 -4.44 14.31 18.18
CA ALA A 297 -5.69 15.06 18.13
C ALA A 297 -6.60 14.76 19.33
N LEU A 298 -6.67 13.49 19.73
CA LEU A 298 -7.48 13.04 20.87
C LEU A 298 -6.99 13.66 22.18
N ARG A 299 -5.67 13.72 22.40
CA ARG A 299 -5.07 14.38 23.57
C ARG A 299 -5.31 15.90 23.58
N GLY A 300 -5.40 16.51 22.40
CA GLY A 300 -5.70 17.93 22.24
C GLY A 300 -7.19 18.28 22.29
N HIS A 301 -8.08 17.30 22.49
CA HIS A 301 -9.54 17.46 22.36
C HIS A 301 -9.97 18.01 20.98
N ASP A 302 -9.17 17.77 19.94
CA ASP A 302 -9.47 18.16 18.56
C ASP A 302 -10.28 17.07 17.86
N ILE A 303 -11.62 17.20 17.94
CA ILE A 303 -12.55 16.28 17.31
C ILE A 303 -12.39 16.26 15.78
N ALA A 304 -12.16 17.42 15.16
CA ALA A 304 -11.99 17.52 13.72
C ALA A 304 -10.72 16.79 13.26
N GLY A 305 -9.62 16.95 14.00
CA GLY A 305 -8.38 16.21 13.77
C GLY A 305 -8.53 14.70 13.95
N CYS A 306 -9.29 14.24 14.96
CA CYS A 306 -9.60 12.81 15.11
C CYS A 306 -10.37 12.25 13.91
N VAL A 307 -11.40 12.95 13.44
CA VAL A 307 -12.20 12.54 12.27
C VAL A 307 -11.34 12.53 11.00
N ALA A 308 -10.49 13.54 10.82
CA ALA A 308 -9.58 13.61 9.68
C ALA A 308 -8.62 12.41 9.62
N ALA A 309 -8.05 12.00 10.76
CA ALA A 309 -7.18 10.83 10.84
C ALA A 309 -7.90 9.51 10.52
N ILE A 310 -9.15 9.34 11.00
CA ILE A 310 -9.99 8.17 10.69
C ILE A 310 -10.27 8.09 9.17
N LEU A 311 -10.69 9.19 8.56
CA LEU A 311 -10.96 9.24 7.12
C LEU A 311 -9.69 9.03 6.28
N ALA A 312 -8.55 9.55 6.73
CA ALA A 312 -7.26 9.34 6.05
C ALA A 312 -6.82 7.86 6.09
N LEU A 313 -7.08 7.15 7.20
CA LEU A 313 -6.84 5.70 7.27
C LEU A 313 -7.79 4.93 6.35
N GLU A 314 -9.06 5.30 6.29
CA GLU A 314 -10.04 4.68 5.37
C GLU A 314 -9.62 4.88 3.90
N GLN A 315 -9.19 6.09 3.52
CA GLN A 315 -8.65 6.33 2.18
C GLN A 315 -7.40 5.49 1.90
N SER A 316 -6.51 5.31 2.90
CA SER A 316 -5.35 4.44 2.74
C SER A 316 -5.75 2.97 2.54
N LEU A 317 -6.76 2.48 3.24
CA LEU A 317 -7.32 1.14 2.98
C LEU A 317 -7.85 1.02 1.53
N ALA A 318 -8.54 2.05 1.04
CA ALA A 318 -9.05 2.07 -0.33
C ALA A 318 -7.92 2.11 -1.38
N ASP A 319 -6.90 2.96 -1.19
CA ASP A 319 -5.79 3.13 -2.13
C ASP A 319 -4.94 1.85 -2.28
N TRP A 320 -4.83 1.09 -1.21
CA TRP A 320 -4.07 -0.16 -1.17
C TRP A 320 -4.92 -1.39 -1.51
N SER A 321 -6.23 -1.25 -1.72
CA SER A 321 -7.16 -2.36 -1.99
C SER A 321 -6.93 -3.10 -3.31
N ALA A 322 -6.23 -2.48 -4.27
CA ALA A 322 -5.86 -3.13 -5.52
C ALA A 322 -4.73 -4.14 -5.36
N ASP A 323 -3.88 -3.97 -4.33
CA ASP A 323 -2.79 -4.87 -4.01
C ASP A 323 -3.37 -6.18 -3.46
N THR A 324 -3.30 -7.24 -4.26
CA THR A 324 -3.96 -8.52 -3.98
C THR A 324 -3.20 -9.43 -3.01
N LEU A 325 -2.12 -8.93 -2.41
CA LEU A 325 -1.36 -9.68 -1.43
C LEU A 325 -2.16 -9.79 -0.12
N THR A 326 -2.47 -11.01 0.27
CA THR A 326 -3.12 -11.33 1.54
C THR A 326 -2.08 -11.18 2.66
N SER A 327 -1.87 -9.96 3.16
CA SER A 327 -1.01 -9.68 4.30
C SER A 327 -1.83 -9.28 5.52
N ASP A 328 -1.27 -9.49 6.72
CA ASP A 328 -1.85 -9.06 8.01
C ASP A 328 -1.94 -7.53 8.15
N GLU A 329 -1.47 -6.76 7.16
CA GLU A 329 -1.49 -5.29 7.18
C GLU A 329 -2.91 -4.74 7.11
N ALA A 330 -3.78 -5.33 6.28
CA ALA A 330 -5.16 -4.90 6.16
C ALA A 330 -5.96 -5.14 7.45
N ASP A 331 -5.75 -6.29 8.08
CA ASP A 331 -6.38 -6.64 9.36
C ASP A 331 -5.92 -5.70 10.49
N HIS A 332 -4.62 -5.38 10.54
CA HIS A 332 -4.08 -4.38 11.48
C HIS A 332 -4.70 -3.00 11.26
N ALA A 333 -4.73 -2.52 10.02
CA ALA A 333 -5.31 -1.23 9.68
C ALA A 333 -6.82 -1.16 10.01
N HIS A 334 -7.58 -2.21 9.73
CA HIS A 334 -9.00 -2.30 10.12
C HIS A 334 -9.20 -2.31 11.64
N SER A 335 -8.35 -3.02 12.38
CA SER A 335 -8.38 -3.03 13.85
C SER A 335 -8.13 -1.62 14.42
N LEU A 336 -7.13 -0.93 13.89
CA LEU A 336 -6.84 0.47 14.25
C LEU A 336 -8.01 1.39 13.93
N LEU A 337 -8.58 1.29 12.73
CA LEU A 337 -9.75 2.08 12.32
C LEU A 337 -10.91 1.91 13.32
N ARG A 338 -11.25 0.66 13.67
CA ARG A 338 -12.29 0.34 14.66
C ARG A 338 -11.96 0.93 16.03
N SER A 339 -10.72 0.78 16.49
CA SER A 339 -10.24 1.33 17.76
C SER A 339 -10.40 2.86 17.80
N MET A 340 -9.99 3.56 16.75
CA MET A 340 -10.12 5.02 16.66
C MET A 340 -11.58 5.47 16.68
N VAL A 341 -12.47 4.80 15.93
CA VAL A 341 -13.92 5.08 15.95
C VAL A 341 -14.50 4.92 17.35
N VAL A 342 -14.18 3.83 18.05
CA VAL A 342 -14.65 3.58 19.43
C VAL A 342 -14.12 4.64 20.39
N ARG A 343 -12.83 5.00 20.31
CA ARG A 343 -12.23 6.01 21.17
C ARG A 343 -12.81 7.41 20.95
N LEU A 344 -13.11 7.77 19.70
CA LEU A 344 -13.84 8.99 19.39
C LEU A 344 -15.26 8.96 19.95
N GLY A 345 -15.95 7.83 19.82
CA GLY A 345 -17.28 7.61 20.42
C GLY A 345 -17.28 7.78 21.95
N GLY A 346 -16.24 7.33 22.65
CA GLY A 346 -16.11 7.52 24.10
C GLY A 346 -16.00 8.98 24.53
N LEU A 347 -15.47 9.87 23.69
CA LEU A 347 -15.54 11.33 23.93
C LEU A 347 -16.97 11.86 23.79
N ALA A 348 -17.73 11.31 22.83
CA ALA A 348 -19.11 11.70 22.60
C ALA A 348 -20.05 11.25 23.74
N GLU A 349 -19.75 10.18 24.49
CA GLU A 349 -20.53 9.79 25.67
C GLU A 349 -20.57 10.88 26.77
N HIS A 350 -19.52 11.71 26.83
CA HIS A 350 -19.46 12.84 27.75
C HIS A 350 -20.06 14.12 27.14
N GLY A 351 -19.89 14.34 25.83
CA GLY A 351 -20.40 15.51 25.10
C GLY A 351 -21.86 15.42 24.63
N GLY A 352 -22.44 14.22 24.59
CA GLY A 352 -23.84 13.97 24.20
C GLY A 352 -24.84 14.14 25.34
N ARG A 353 -24.38 14.47 26.55
CA ARG A 353 -25.25 14.93 27.64
C ARG A 353 -25.71 16.34 27.31
N ASP A 354 -26.97 16.65 27.61
CA ASP A 354 -27.46 18.04 27.55
C ASP A 354 -26.49 18.92 28.35
N PRO A 355 -25.80 19.90 27.73
CA PRO A 355 -24.85 20.76 28.42
C PRO A 355 -25.51 21.55 29.56
N ARG A 356 -26.85 21.66 29.56
CA ARG A 356 -27.62 22.24 30.67
C ARG A 356 -27.65 21.32 31.88
N ALA A 357 -27.67 20.00 31.72
CA ALA A 357 -27.88 19.04 32.80
C ALA A 357 -26.92 19.19 34.00
N PRO A 358 -25.58 19.33 33.83
CA PRO A 358 -24.68 19.51 34.97
C PRO A 358 -24.75 20.91 35.61
N VAL A 359 -25.19 21.93 34.86
CA VAL A 359 -25.18 23.34 35.31
C VAL A 359 -26.55 23.78 35.84
N ALA A 360 -27.63 23.10 35.44
CA ALA A 360 -29.01 23.42 35.80
C ALA A 360 -29.25 23.58 37.30
N PRO A 361 -28.76 22.68 38.20
CA PRO A 361 -28.99 22.83 39.63
C PRO A 361 -28.42 24.13 40.21
N PHE A 362 -27.31 24.62 39.65
CA PHE A 362 -26.66 25.85 40.07
C PHE A 362 -27.39 27.08 39.53
N VAL A 363 -27.79 27.05 38.26
CA VAL A 363 -28.58 28.14 37.64
C VAL A 363 -29.93 28.25 38.33
N ASP A 364 -30.62 27.14 38.57
CA ASP A 364 -31.91 27.11 39.26
C ASP A 364 -31.79 27.66 40.70
N ALA A 365 -30.69 27.34 41.39
CA ALA A 365 -30.42 27.91 42.72
C ALA A 365 -30.24 29.44 42.68
N LEU A 366 -29.50 29.96 41.69
CA LEU A 366 -29.33 31.40 41.49
C LEU A 366 -30.65 32.08 41.11
N LEU A 367 -31.46 31.45 40.27
CA LEU A 367 -32.79 31.96 39.90
C LEU A 367 -33.74 32.02 41.10
N ARG A 368 -33.67 31.07 42.03
CA ARG A 368 -34.42 31.15 43.31
C ARG A 368 -33.95 32.31 44.18
N ILE A 369 -32.64 32.52 44.33
CA ILE A 369 -32.08 33.67 45.08
C ILE A 369 -32.58 34.97 44.44
N ARG A 370 -32.55 35.08 43.10
CA ARG A 370 -33.07 36.22 42.37
C ARG A 370 -34.57 36.47 42.64
N SER A 371 -35.38 35.42 42.69
CA SER A 371 -36.81 35.52 43.02
C SER A 371 -37.04 36.01 44.44
N ASN A 372 -36.36 35.41 45.43
CA ASN A 372 -36.49 35.80 46.84
C ASN A 372 -36.05 37.25 47.07
N ALA A 373 -34.98 37.69 46.39
CA ALA A 373 -34.51 39.08 46.45
C ALA A 373 -35.56 40.06 45.89
N ARG A 374 -36.23 39.71 44.77
CA ARG A 374 -37.34 40.51 44.22
C ARG A 374 -38.52 40.62 45.19
N GLU A 375 -38.92 39.52 45.83
CA GLU A 375 -40.00 39.49 46.83
C GLU A 375 -39.67 40.34 48.07
N ALA A 376 -38.42 40.29 48.53
CA ALA A 376 -37.92 41.11 49.63
C ALA A 376 -37.66 42.58 49.26
N LYS A 377 -37.89 42.98 48.00
CA LYS A 377 -37.57 44.30 47.43
C LYS A 377 -36.07 44.67 47.47
N ASP A 378 -35.20 43.66 47.54
CA ASP A 378 -33.75 43.81 47.40
C ASP A 378 -33.36 43.75 45.91
N PHE A 379 -33.59 44.88 45.22
CA PHE A 379 -33.32 44.99 43.79
C PHE A 379 -31.82 44.91 43.47
N ALA A 380 -30.95 45.34 44.40
CA ALA A 380 -29.50 45.29 44.20
C ALA A 380 -28.99 43.85 44.09
N THR A 381 -29.44 42.95 44.97
CA THR A 381 -29.09 41.53 44.90
C THR A 381 -29.70 40.85 43.68
N SER A 382 -30.95 41.18 43.32
CA SER A 382 -31.60 40.65 42.10
C SER A 382 -30.81 41.00 40.82
N ASP A 383 -30.37 42.26 40.69
CA ASP A 383 -29.60 42.71 39.53
C ASP A 383 -28.20 42.08 39.50
N ALA A 384 -27.53 41.97 40.65
CA ALA A 384 -26.22 41.31 40.75
C ALA A 384 -26.26 39.84 40.28
N VAL A 385 -27.31 39.09 40.63
CA VAL A 385 -27.49 37.70 40.18
C VAL A 385 -27.77 37.63 38.67
N ARG A 386 -28.62 38.53 38.14
CA ARG A 386 -28.91 38.59 36.70
C ARG A 386 -27.65 38.87 35.89
N ASP A 387 -26.87 39.86 36.32
CA ASP A 387 -25.66 40.29 35.60
C ASP A 387 -24.58 39.21 35.68
N SER A 388 -24.51 38.46 36.79
CA SER A 388 -23.61 37.31 36.94
C SER A 388 -23.98 36.14 36.02
N LEU A 389 -25.28 35.83 35.88
CA LEU A 389 -25.76 34.82 34.93
C LEU A 389 -25.49 35.24 33.48
N ALA A 390 -25.74 36.51 33.13
CA ALA A 390 -25.45 37.04 31.81
C ALA A 390 -23.95 37.02 31.48
N ALA A 391 -23.09 37.38 32.44
CA ALA A 391 -21.63 37.33 32.29
C ALA A 391 -21.12 35.88 32.10
N ALA A 392 -21.81 34.89 32.66
CA ALA A 392 -21.55 33.47 32.44
C ALA A 392 -22.16 32.93 31.13
N GLY A 393 -22.75 33.79 30.30
CA GLY A 393 -23.37 33.40 29.03
C GLY A 393 -24.71 32.67 29.18
N VAL A 394 -25.43 32.87 30.29
CA VAL A 394 -26.76 32.31 30.52
C VAL A 394 -27.81 33.40 30.30
N GLU A 395 -28.64 33.24 29.27
CA GLU A 395 -29.79 34.10 29.02
C GLU A 395 -31.01 33.56 29.75
N VAL A 396 -31.69 34.43 30.50
CA VAL A 396 -32.88 34.08 31.27
C VAL A 396 -34.11 34.75 30.67
N ARG A 397 -35.16 33.98 30.40
CA ARG A 397 -36.46 34.46 29.92
C ARG A 397 -37.54 34.14 30.95
N ASP A 398 -38.22 35.17 31.41
CA ASP A 398 -39.39 35.01 32.28
C ASP A 398 -40.60 34.66 31.39
N THR A 399 -41.25 33.52 31.62
CA THR A 399 -42.45 33.06 30.91
C THR A 399 -43.65 32.96 31.87
N PRO A 400 -44.90 32.93 31.36
CA PRO A 400 -46.08 32.76 32.21
C PRO A 400 -46.10 31.44 32.99
N THR A 401 -45.29 30.45 32.59
CA THR A 401 -45.19 29.12 33.20
C THR A 401 -43.96 28.96 34.10
N GLY A 402 -43.05 29.94 34.16
CA GLY A 402 -41.86 29.89 34.99
C GLY A 402 -40.68 30.66 34.40
N VAL A 403 -39.50 30.49 34.97
CA VAL A 403 -38.27 31.09 34.44
C VAL A 403 -37.54 30.04 33.61
N GLU A 404 -37.33 30.32 32.32
CA GLU A 404 -36.56 29.48 31.41
C GLU A 404 -35.18 30.10 31.15
N TRP A 405 -34.18 29.27 30.87
CA TRP A 405 -32.84 29.76 30.55
C TRP A 405 -32.15 28.94 29.47
N GLU A 406 -31.27 29.60 28.72
CA GLU A 406 -30.48 29.00 27.63
C GLU A 406 -29.05 29.54 27.65
N PHE A 407 -28.10 28.79 27.10
CA PHE A 407 -26.77 29.34 26.84
C PHE A 407 -26.84 30.32 25.66
N ALA A 408 -26.22 31.48 25.80
CA ALA A 408 -26.07 32.46 24.73
C ALA A 408 -25.34 31.81 23.55
N THR A 409 -26.01 31.67 22.42
CA THR A 409 -25.35 31.24 21.18
C THR A 409 -24.26 32.25 20.83
N SER A 410 -23.06 31.77 20.52
CA SER A 410 -21.81 32.51 20.30
C SER A 410 -21.80 33.47 19.08
N GLY A 411 -22.95 34.03 18.69
CA GLY A 411 -23.13 34.91 17.54
C GLY A 411 -23.79 36.27 17.80
N LYS A 412 -24.13 36.63 19.04
CA LYS A 412 -24.66 37.98 19.35
C LYS A 412 -23.88 38.65 20.47
N SER A 413 -22.79 39.32 20.12
CA SER A 413 -22.21 40.34 21.01
C SER A 413 -23.19 41.53 21.05
N THR A 414 -23.79 41.76 22.22
CA THR A 414 -24.52 43.00 22.48
C THR A 414 -23.53 43.99 23.09
N PRO A 415 -23.34 45.20 22.55
CA PRO A 415 -22.36 46.14 23.10
C PRO A 415 -22.82 46.67 24.47
N PRO A 416 -21.89 47.09 25.35
CA PRO A 416 -22.23 47.57 26.67
C PRO A 416 -23.05 48.86 26.59
N ARG A 417 -24.18 48.90 27.32
CA ARG A 417 -24.94 50.13 27.54
C ARG A 417 -24.11 51.07 28.42
N THR A 418 -23.62 52.16 27.84
CA THR A 418 -23.08 53.29 28.58
C THR A 418 -24.24 54.04 29.25
N GLY A 419 -24.21 54.12 30.57
CA GLY A 419 -25.13 54.95 31.35
C GLY A 419 -24.84 56.44 31.12
N LYS A 420 -25.88 57.19 30.76
CA LYS A 420 -25.98 58.63 31.01
C LYS A 420 -26.93 58.82 32.19
N GLY A 421 -26.50 59.58 33.18
CA GLY A 421 -27.26 59.96 34.37
C GLY A 421 -26.30 60.24 35.51
#